data_AF-A0A3P3QBE6-F1
#
_entry.id   AF-A0A3P3QBE6-F1
#
_cell.length_a   1.000
_cell.length_b   1.000
_cell.length_c   1.000
_cell.angle_alpha   90.00
_cell.angle_beta   90.00
_cell.angle_gamma   90.00
#
_symmetry.space_group_name_H-M   'P 1'
#
loop_
_entity.id
_entity.type
_entity.pdbx_description
1 polymer ?
#
loop_
_entity_poly.entity_id
_entity_poly.type
_entity_poly.pdbx_seq_one_letter_code
_entity_poly.pdbx_strand_id
1 'polypeptide(L)'
;MTAYFVLSTGRCGTQWLADTLQLWSDNFVVRHEPLHFQYRPDLNSPSAPLTQNAELLKSHLDFIRQQIAQGYIYIETGFPCWRHLDWFRQHLKQVKVLHIHRDPLQSVHSLLKLNAFVPPFLPHLPIKNLYLPADEQDLLQQHKALWPELNPAEKNLWYWAEVQHQALRYQQHWPEADWLSLSFSQLFSAKSQQQLADFLDIPTASHWPVQQKVDQFGLAMQPQPLEFPRLCQFDQIARLAQRLGYASPWPDNS
;
A
#
# COMPACT_ATOMS: atom_id res chain seq x y z
N MET A 1 -22.10 -4.30 9.01
CA MET A 1 -20.82 -4.28 9.73
C MET A 1 -19.73 -4.67 8.74
N THR A 2 -18.60 -3.99 8.83
CA THR A 2 -17.79 -3.63 7.67
C THR A 2 -16.31 -3.85 7.99
N ALA A 3 -15.56 -4.38 7.03
CA ALA A 3 -14.11 -4.44 7.09
C ALA A 3 -13.50 -3.32 6.24
N TYR A 4 -12.48 -2.66 6.78
CA TYR A 4 -11.72 -1.63 6.09
C TYR A 4 -10.30 -2.12 5.87
N PHE A 5 -9.79 -1.95 4.65
CA PHE A 5 -8.41 -2.29 4.32
C PHE A 5 -7.70 -1.08 3.71
N VAL A 6 -6.46 -0.86 4.10
CA VAL A 6 -5.61 0.14 3.49
C VAL A 6 -4.82 -0.48 2.34
N LEU A 7 -4.96 0.09 1.14
CA LEU A 7 -4.10 -0.21 0.01
C LEU A 7 -3.04 0.89 -0.09
N SER A 8 -1.76 0.53 0.06
CA SER A 8 -0.64 1.45 -0.19
C SER A 8 0.60 0.69 -0.61
N THR A 9 1.63 1.41 -1.06
CA THR A 9 2.97 0.85 -1.35
C THR A 9 3.80 0.59 -0.08
N GLY A 10 3.23 0.78 1.11
CA GLY A 10 4.00 0.94 2.34
C GLY A 10 4.66 2.33 2.40
N ARG A 11 5.18 2.68 3.58
CA ARG A 11 5.85 3.98 3.83
C ARG A 11 4.99 5.22 3.53
N CYS A 12 3.67 5.06 3.66
CA CYS A 12 2.65 6.08 3.45
C CYS A 12 1.93 6.47 4.77
N GLY A 13 2.62 6.38 5.91
CA GLY A 13 2.04 6.77 7.21
C GLY A 13 1.03 5.79 7.81
N THR A 14 1.01 4.54 7.34
CA THR A 14 0.00 3.55 7.76
C THR A 14 0.10 3.13 9.25
N GLN A 15 1.29 3.18 9.84
CA GLN A 15 1.46 2.99 11.29
C GLN A 15 0.77 4.11 12.07
N TRP A 16 1.09 5.37 11.74
CA TRP A 16 0.45 6.54 12.35
C TRP A 16 -1.07 6.51 12.19
N LEU A 17 -1.54 6.07 11.02
CA LEU A 17 -2.97 5.91 10.76
C LEU A 17 -3.58 4.85 11.69
N ALA A 18 -2.94 3.70 11.86
CA ALA A 18 -3.42 2.67 12.79
C ALA A 18 -3.51 3.21 14.22
N ASP A 19 -2.44 3.85 14.70
CA ASP A 19 -2.37 4.39 16.05
C ASP A 19 -3.46 5.46 16.27
N THR A 20 -3.72 6.28 15.23
CA THR A 20 -4.75 7.32 15.26
C THR A 20 -6.16 6.72 15.27
N LEU A 21 -6.44 5.78 14.37
CA LEU A 21 -7.76 5.13 14.27
C LEU A 21 -8.11 4.33 15.53
N GLN A 22 -7.11 3.73 16.19
CA GLN A 22 -7.33 3.01 17.44
C GLN A 22 -7.88 3.91 18.56
N LEU A 23 -7.64 5.23 18.48
CA LEU A 23 -8.11 6.22 19.45
C LEU A 23 -9.48 6.82 19.09
N TRP A 24 -10.03 6.50 17.92
CA TRP A 24 -11.29 7.10 17.44
C TRP A 24 -12.53 6.40 18.00
N SER A 25 -12.45 5.10 18.27
CA SER A 25 -13.58 4.34 18.79
C SER A 25 -13.14 3.05 19.47
N ASP A 26 -13.75 2.73 20.61
CA ASP A 26 -13.58 1.44 21.29
C ASP A 26 -14.20 0.28 20.49
N ASN A 27 -15.04 0.58 19.49
CA ASN A 27 -15.64 -0.41 18.59
C ASN A 27 -14.74 -0.75 17.40
N PHE A 28 -13.56 -0.13 17.29
CA PHE A 28 -12.61 -0.43 16.23
C PHE A 28 -11.61 -1.50 16.67
N VAL A 29 -11.44 -2.51 15.82
CA VAL A 29 -10.34 -3.47 15.92
C VAL A 29 -9.33 -3.10 14.83
N VAL A 30 -8.34 -2.30 15.21
CA VAL A 30 -7.31 -1.82 14.28
C VAL A 30 -6.09 -2.73 14.35
N ARG A 31 -5.61 -3.19 13.18
CA ARG A 31 -4.42 -4.03 13.04
C ARG A 31 -3.48 -3.42 12.00
N HIS A 32 -2.29 -3.04 12.44
CA HIS A 32 -1.19 -2.68 11.54
C HIS A 32 -0.43 -3.95 11.16
N GLU A 33 -0.50 -4.34 9.88
CA GLU A 33 0.22 -5.49 9.31
C GLU A 33 0.08 -6.81 10.11
N PRO A 34 -1.15 -7.31 10.38
CA PRO A 34 -1.37 -8.45 11.28
C PRO A 34 -0.64 -9.74 10.89
N LEU A 35 -0.41 -9.94 9.58
CA LEU A 35 0.33 -11.09 9.05
C LEU A 35 1.70 -10.68 8.49
N HIS A 36 2.10 -9.41 8.58
CA HIS A 36 3.32 -8.87 7.96
C HIS A 36 3.51 -9.40 6.52
N PHE A 37 4.68 -9.95 6.22
CA PHE A 37 5.01 -10.54 4.92
C PHE A 37 4.43 -11.93 4.69
N GLN A 38 3.69 -12.50 5.65
CA GLN A 38 3.05 -13.81 5.48
C GLN A 38 1.83 -13.74 4.53
N TYR A 39 1.39 -12.55 4.13
CA TYR A 39 0.52 -12.38 2.95
C TYR A 39 1.18 -12.86 1.65
N ARG A 40 2.52 -12.89 1.59
CA ARG A 40 3.31 -13.32 0.43
C ARG A 40 2.85 -12.66 -0.88
N PRO A 41 2.81 -11.32 -0.98
CA PRO A 41 2.44 -10.64 -2.23
C PRO A 41 3.41 -10.95 -3.38
N ASP A 42 4.57 -11.53 -3.09
CA ASP A 42 5.54 -12.06 -4.04
C ASP A 42 5.10 -13.38 -4.70
N LEU A 43 4.26 -14.18 -4.04
CA LEU A 43 3.84 -15.51 -4.53
C LEU A 43 2.31 -15.67 -4.67
N ASN A 44 1.54 -14.90 -3.92
CA ASN A 44 0.10 -14.81 -4.06
C ASN A 44 -0.24 -13.74 -5.09
N SER A 45 -1.31 -13.96 -5.85
CA SER A 45 -1.81 -13.04 -6.86
C SER A 45 -3.30 -12.77 -6.65
N PRO A 46 -3.87 -11.69 -7.22
CA PRO A 46 -5.29 -11.42 -7.10
C PRO A 46 -6.19 -12.58 -7.56
N SER A 47 -5.80 -13.35 -8.57
CA SER A 47 -6.57 -14.51 -9.02
C SER A 47 -6.20 -15.82 -8.32
N ALA A 48 -5.05 -15.88 -7.64
CA ALA A 48 -4.61 -17.02 -6.84
C ALA A 48 -4.11 -16.53 -5.46
N PRO A 49 -5.02 -16.00 -4.61
CA PRO A 49 -4.67 -15.33 -3.36
C PRO A 49 -4.18 -16.28 -2.26
N LEU A 50 -4.39 -17.58 -2.43
CA LEU A 50 -4.11 -18.63 -1.44
C LEU A 50 -3.02 -19.62 -1.90
N THR A 51 -2.18 -19.26 -2.87
CA THR A 51 -1.07 -20.10 -3.34
C THR A 51 -0.07 -20.41 -2.22
N GLN A 52 0.11 -19.47 -1.29
CA GLN A 52 0.99 -19.59 -0.13
C GLN A 52 0.26 -19.17 1.15
N ASN A 53 0.57 -19.86 2.24
CA ASN A 53 0.01 -19.59 3.58
C ASN A 53 -1.53 -19.65 3.64
N ALA A 54 -2.16 -20.52 2.83
CA ALA A 54 -3.62 -20.60 2.72
C ALA A 54 -4.33 -20.74 4.07
N GLU A 55 -3.86 -21.64 4.94
CA GLU A 55 -4.49 -21.87 6.25
C GLU A 55 -4.34 -20.67 7.20
N LEU A 56 -3.20 -19.98 7.15
CA LEU A 56 -3.00 -18.74 7.91
C LEU A 56 -3.95 -17.64 7.42
N LEU A 57 -4.07 -17.46 6.10
CA LEU A 57 -4.96 -16.46 5.50
C LEU A 57 -6.43 -16.76 5.81
N LYS A 58 -6.85 -18.02 5.73
CA LYS A 58 -8.20 -18.45 6.16
C LYS A 58 -8.45 -18.19 7.64
N SER A 59 -7.49 -18.52 8.51
CA SER A 59 -7.59 -18.24 9.95
C SER A 59 -7.74 -16.74 10.23
N HIS A 60 -7.03 -15.90 9.48
CA HIS A 60 -7.15 -14.45 9.57
C HIS A 60 -8.52 -13.96 9.10
N LEU A 61 -9.05 -14.48 7.99
CA LEU A 61 -10.40 -14.19 7.52
C LEU A 61 -11.46 -14.57 8.57
N ASP A 62 -11.31 -15.72 9.24
CA ASP A 62 -12.22 -16.16 10.29
C ASP A 62 -12.14 -15.26 11.53
N PHE A 63 -10.93 -14.80 11.89
CA PHE A 63 -10.76 -13.78 12.92
C PHE A 63 -11.52 -12.50 12.57
N ILE A 64 -11.37 -11.98 11.34
CA ILE A 64 -12.09 -10.78 10.87
C ILE A 64 -13.61 -10.98 10.97
N ARG A 65 -14.11 -12.13 10.50
CA ARG A 65 -15.53 -12.48 10.58
C ARG A 65 -16.03 -12.52 12.01
N GLN A 66 -15.25 -13.07 12.94
CA GLN A 66 -15.59 -13.10 14.35
C GLN A 66 -15.72 -11.69 14.94
N GLN A 67 -14.78 -10.79 14.64
CA GLN A 67 -14.85 -9.40 15.12
C GLN A 67 -16.12 -8.70 14.59
N ILE A 68 -16.39 -8.84 13.28
CA ILE A 68 -17.57 -8.29 12.64
C ILE A 68 -18.87 -8.86 13.25
N ALA A 69 -18.91 -10.16 13.52
CA ALA A 69 -20.08 -10.80 14.13
C ALA A 69 -20.34 -10.33 15.57
N GLN A 70 -19.30 -9.92 16.29
CA GLN A 70 -19.38 -9.40 17.66
C GLN A 70 -19.78 -7.93 17.74
N GLY A 71 -19.92 -7.23 16.61
CA GLY A 71 -20.30 -5.82 16.60
C GLY A 71 -19.20 -4.85 16.20
N TYR A 72 -17.96 -5.33 16.07
CA TYR A 72 -16.81 -4.49 15.82
C TYR A 72 -16.67 -4.10 14.35
N ILE A 73 -16.03 -2.95 14.12
CA ILE A 73 -15.50 -2.54 12.82
C ILE A 73 -14.04 -2.99 12.75
N TYR A 74 -13.73 -3.82 11.77
CA TYR A 74 -12.36 -4.29 11.55
C TYR A 74 -11.62 -3.34 10.60
N ILE A 75 -10.41 -2.93 10.97
CA ILE A 75 -9.57 -2.05 10.15
C ILE A 75 -8.17 -2.64 10.05
N GLU A 76 -7.72 -2.97 8.85
CA GLU A 76 -6.35 -3.39 8.58
C GLU A 76 -5.60 -2.31 7.81
N THR A 77 -4.53 -1.78 8.40
CA THR A 77 -3.73 -0.70 7.79
C THR A 77 -2.44 -1.19 7.13
N GLY A 78 -2.21 -2.50 7.11
CA GLY A 78 -0.98 -3.07 6.56
C GLY A 78 -0.90 -2.99 5.03
N PHE A 79 0.27 -2.65 4.50
CA PHE A 79 0.48 -2.67 3.05
C PHE A 79 0.56 -4.07 2.40
N PRO A 80 0.99 -5.16 3.07
CA PRO A 80 1.21 -6.44 2.37
C PRO A 80 -0.03 -7.15 1.81
N CYS A 81 -1.24 -6.78 2.25
CA CYS A 81 -2.49 -7.46 1.86
C CYS A 81 -3.09 -6.95 0.53
N TRP A 82 -2.41 -6.04 -0.18
CA TRP A 82 -2.93 -5.40 -1.39
C TRP A 82 -3.35 -6.39 -2.51
N ARG A 83 -2.74 -7.58 -2.59
CA ARG A 83 -3.14 -8.61 -3.57
C ARG A 83 -4.34 -9.46 -3.14
N HIS A 84 -4.85 -9.28 -1.93
CA HIS A 84 -5.90 -10.12 -1.34
C HIS A 84 -7.25 -9.41 -1.21
N LEU A 85 -7.35 -8.13 -1.59
CA LEU A 85 -8.55 -7.34 -1.35
C LEU A 85 -9.81 -7.90 -2.03
N ASP A 86 -9.70 -8.37 -3.27
CA ASP A 86 -10.84 -8.99 -3.95
C ASP A 86 -11.25 -10.32 -3.29
N TRP A 87 -10.28 -11.11 -2.83
CA TRP A 87 -10.54 -12.31 -2.06
C TRP A 87 -11.30 -12.01 -0.77
N PHE A 88 -10.88 -10.99 -0.01
CA PHE A 88 -11.62 -10.56 1.18
C PHE A 88 -13.04 -10.11 0.83
N ARG A 89 -13.22 -9.34 -0.26
CA ARG A 89 -14.53 -8.88 -0.73
C ARG A 89 -15.48 -10.03 -1.09
N GLN A 90 -14.97 -11.13 -1.66
CA GLN A 90 -15.77 -12.31 -1.97
C GLN A 90 -16.25 -13.05 -0.71
N HIS A 91 -15.57 -12.88 0.43
CA HIS A 91 -15.80 -13.67 1.65
C HIS A 91 -16.38 -12.88 2.82
N LEU A 92 -16.42 -11.55 2.72
CA LEU A 92 -16.95 -10.62 3.72
C LEU A 92 -18.14 -9.85 3.14
N LYS A 93 -19.11 -9.50 3.99
CA LYS A 93 -20.37 -8.85 3.54
C LYS A 93 -20.15 -7.45 2.95
N GLN A 94 -19.27 -6.67 3.56
CA GLN A 94 -18.95 -5.32 3.11
C GLN A 94 -17.47 -5.06 3.36
N VAL A 95 -16.76 -4.72 2.29
CA VAL A 95 -15.34 -4.37 2.34
C VAL A 95 -15.18 -2.98 1.75
N LYS A 96 -14.62 -2.09 2.56
CA LYS A 96 -14.28 -0.72 2.18
C LYS A 96 -12.76 -0.60 2.05
N VAL A 97 -12.28 0.15 1.07
CA VAL A 97 -10.85 0.32 0.80
C VAL A 97 -10.45 1.78 0.96
N LEU A 98 -9.44 2.01 1.80
CA LEU A 98 -8.74 3.28 1.90
C LEU A 98 -7.44 3.18 1.08
N HIS A 99 -7.44 3.76 -0.11
CA HIS A 99 -6.27 3.84 -0.97
C HIS A 99 -5.41 5.03 -0.59
N ILE A 100 -4.22 4.78 -0.05
CA ILE A 100 -3.24 5.82 0.28
C ILE A 100 -2.09 5.74 -0.70
N HIS A 101 -1.89 6.81 -1.45
CA HIS A 101 -0.82 6.91 -2.43
C HIS A 101 0.14 8.05 -2.08
N ARG A 102 1.40 7.91 -2.44
CA ARG A 102 2.44 8.91 -2.23
C ARG A 102 3.14 9.20 -3.56
N ASP A 103 3.68 10.41 -3.67
CA ASP A 103 4.54 10.81 -4.78
C ASP A 103 5.59 9.71 -5.08
N PRO A 104 5.77 9.32 -6.35
CA PRO A 104 6.61 8.19 -6.72
C PRO A 104 8.06 8.38 -6.27
N LEU A 105 8.65 9.57 -6.47
CA LEU A 105 10.04 9.84 -6.12
C LEU A 105 10.24 9.85 -4.61
N GLN A 106 9.29 10.42 -3.85
CA GLN A 106 9.32 10.34 -2.39
C GLN A 106 9.16 8.89 -1.87
N SER A 107 8.38 8.07 -2.56
CA SER A 107 8.20 6.66 -2.23
C SER A 107 9.50 5.88 -2.46
N VAL A 108 10.13 6.07 -3.62
CA VAL A 108 11.44 5.49 -3.96
C VAL A 108 12.49 5.89 -2.93
N HIS A 109 12.62 7.18 -2.63
CA HIS A 109 13.52 7.66 -1.59
C HIS A 109 13.27 6.99 -0.24
N SER A 110 12.01 6.90 0.19
CA SER A 110 11.68 6.30 1.49
C SER A 110 11.98 4.81 1.55
N LEU A 111 11.86 4.08 0.44
CA LEU A 111 12.16 2.65 0.38
C LEU A 111 13.67 2.40 0.31
N LEU A 112 14.41 3.22 -0.45
CA LEU A 112 15.88 3.17 -0.50
C LEU A 112 16.51 3.42 0.87
N LYS A 113 15.93 4.29 1.71
CA LYS A 113 16.36 4.48 3.11
C LYS A 113 16.30 3.22 3.97
N LEU A 114 15.51 2.23 3.54
CA LEU A 114 15.39 0.92 4.20
C LEU A 114 16.18 -0.17 3.46
N ASN A 115 17.05 0.19 2.52
CA ASN A 115 17.76 -0.75 1.64
C ASN A 115 16.82 -1.68 0.85
N ALA A 116 15.61 -1.23 0.53
CA ALA A 116 14.69 -1.96 -0.34
C ALA A 116 15.34 -2.23 -1.71
N PHE A 117 15.47 -3.51 -2.06
CA PHE A 117 16.15 -3.99 -3.27
C PHE A 117 17.65 -3.65 -3.38
N VAL A 118 18.31 -3.21 -2.31
CA VAL A 118 19.75 -2.91 -2.28
C VAL A 118 20.53 -4.11 -1.75
N PRO A 119 21.40 -4.77 -2.54
CA PRO A 119 22.29 -5.82 -2.05
C PRO A 119 23.47 -5.24 -1.24
N PRO A 120 23.98 -5.95 -0.21
CA PRO A 120 23.42 -7.18 0.36
C PRO A 120 22.13 -6.89 1.13
N PHE A 121 21.15 -7.80 1.05
CA PHE A 121 19.86 -7.57 1.72
C PHE A 121 20.01 -7.64 3.23
N LEU A 122 19.40 -6.68 3.92
CA LEU A 122 19.30 -6.71 5.37
C LEU A 122 18.45 -7.94 5.78
N PRO A 123 18.83 -8.67 6.85
CA PRO A 123 18.11 -9.87 7.28
C PRO A 123 16.60 -9.67 7.50
N HIS A 124 16.19 -8.46 7.87
CA HIS A 124 14.79 -8.10 8.14
C HIS A 124 14.04 -7.53 6.92
N LEU A 125 14.73 -7.27 5.80
CA LEU A 125 14.15 -6.77 4.54
C LEU A 125 14.71 -7.53 3.32
N PRO A 126 14.60 -8.87 3.25
CA PRO A 126 14.94 -9.61 2.05
C PRO A 126 14.04 -9.19 0.88
N ILE A 127 14.55 -9.20 -0.36
CA ILE A 127 13.77 -8.86 -1.58
C ILE A 127 12.40 -9.56 -1.62
N LYS A 128 12.36 -10.83 -1.20
CA LYS A 128 11.17 -11.68 -1.19
C LYS A 128 10.01 -11.10 -0.36
N ASN A 129 10.30 -10.18 0.55
CA ASN A 129 9.30 -9.57 1.42
C ASN A 129 8.58 -8.41 0.74
N LEU A 130 9.24 -7.67 -0.16
CA LEU A 130 8.59 -6.55 -0.83
C LEU A 130 7.75 -7.04 -1.99
N TYR A 131 8.41 -7.64 -2.98
CA TYR A 131 7.78 -8.12 -4.20
C TYR A 131 8.83 -8.70 -5.17
N LEU A 132 8.42 -9.67 -5.99
CA LEU A 132 9.17 -10.13 -7.16
C LEU A 132 8.20 -10.21 -8.35
N PRO A 133 8.56 -9.68 -9.54
CA PRO A 133 7.73 -9.88 -10.72
C PRO A 133 7.55 -11.37 -11.01
N ALA A 134 6.30 -11.82 -11.07
CA ALA A 134 5.89 -13.19 -11.31
C ALA A 134 5.16 -13.31 -12.65
N ASP A 135 5.14 -14.50 -13.24
CA ASP A 135 4.38 -14.68 -14.48
C ASP A 135 2.87 -14.66 -14.21
N GLU A 136 2.13 -14.29 -15.25
CA GLU A 136 0.68 -14.42 -15.44
C GLU A 136 -0.25 -13.32 -14.89
N GLN A 137 0.15 -12.45 -13.94
CA GLN A 137 -0.83 -11.47 -13.38
C GLN A 137 -0.34 -10.05 -13.08
N ASP A 138 0.94 -9.75 -13.31
CA ASP A 138 1.48 -8.41 -13.05
C ASP A 138 1.07 -7.41 -14.14
N LEU A 139 0.81 -6.16 -13.74
CA LEU A 139 0.33 -5.12 -14.66
C LEU A 139 1.46 -4.50 -15.49
N LEU A 140 2.71 -4.67 -15.05
CA LEU A 140 3.93 -4.26 -15.75
C LEU A 140 4.70 -5.45 -16.35
N GLN A 141 4.00 -6.54 -16.69
CA GLN A 141 4.60 -7.76 -17.28
C GLN A 141 5.57 -7.50 -18.43
N GLN A 142 5.26 -6.53 -19.31
CA GLN A 142 6.11 -6.19 -20.46
C GLN A 142 7.50 -5.69 -20.05
N HIS A 143 7.67 -5.24 -18.80
CA HIS A 143 8.95 -4.79 -18.24
C HIS A 143 9.61 -5.88 -17.37
N LYS A 144 9.02 -7.06 -17.22
CA LYS A 144 9.57 -8.13 -16.36
C LYS A 144 10.96 -8.57 -16.80
N ALA A 145 11.20 -8.67 -18.11
CA ALA A 145 12.50 -9.02 -18.66
C ALA A 145 13.61 -8.03 -18.24
N LEU A 146 13.26 -6.78 -17.92
CA LEU A 146 14.20 -5.76 -17.46
C LEU A 146 14.55 -5.92 -15.98
N TRP A 147 13.76 -6.63 -15.17
CA TRP A 147 13.93 -6.70 -13.72
C TRP A 147 15.36 -7.05 -13.24
N PRO A 148 16.08 -8.00 -13.87
CA PRO A 148 17.47 -8.29 -13.52
C PRO A 148 18.42 -7.11 -13.76
N GLU A 149 18.11 -6.25 -14.74
CA GLU A 149 18.90 -5.09 -15.16
C GLU A 149 18.55 -3.81 -14.38
N LEU A 150 17.39 -3.78 -13.71
CA LEU A 150 16.95 -2.61 -12.96
C LEU A 150 17.84 -2.38 -11.72
N ASN A 151 18.26 -1.13 -11.56
CA ASN A 151 18.91 -0.68 -10.34
C ASN A 151 17.90 -0.64 -9.16
N PRO A 152 18.34 -0.48 -7.90
CA PRO A 152 17.43 -0.43 -6.76
C PRO A 152 16.37 0.68 -6.83
N ALA A 153 16.71 1.87 -7.35
CA ALA A 153 15.75 2.97 -7.50
C ALA A 153 14.64 2.59 -8.51
N GLU A 154 15.02 1.99 -9.63
CA GLU A 154 14.11 1.49 -10.64
C GLU A 154 13.21 0.37 -10.12
N LYS A 155 13.75 -0.59 -9.35
CA LYS A 155 12.95 -1.65 -8.73
C LYS A 155 11.89 -1.10 -7.77
N ASN A 156 12.27 -0.10 -6.98
CA ASN A 156 11.33 0.59 -6.09
C ASN A 156 10.24 1.36 -6.87
N LEU A 157 10.61 2.02 -7.97
CA LEU A 157 9.66 2.74 -8.81
C LEU A 157 8.71 1.79 -9.55
N TRP A 158 9.24 0.68 -10.05
CA TRP A 158 8.46 -0.40 -10.64
C TRP A 158 7.46 -0.95 -9.61
N TYR A 159 7.90 -1.25 -8.39
CA TYR A 159 7.03 -1.76 -7.32
C TYR A 159 5.93 -0.75 -6.95
N TRP A 160 6.28 0.54 -6.86
CA TRP A 160 5.29 1.60 -6.67
C TRP A 160 4.24 1.55 -7.78
N ALA A 161 4.67 1.50 -9.03
CA ALA A 161 3.77 1.53 -10.18
C ALA A 161 2.85 0.30 -10.24
N GLU A 162 3.36 -0.89 -9.90
CA GLU A 162 2.57 -2.12 -9.86
C GLU A 162 1.43 -2.05 -8.83
N VAL A 163 1.75 -1.64 -7.59
CA VAL A 163 0.73 -1.50 -6.53
C VAL A 163 -0.32 -0.46 -6.90
N GLN A 164 0.11 0.68 -7.45
CA GLN A 164 -0.82 1.75 -7.86
C GLN A 164 -1.69 1.33 -9.05
N HIS A 165 -1.14 0.63 -10.04
CA HIS A 165 -1.93 0.06 -11.13
C HIS A 165 -2.98 -0.92 -10.62
N GLN A 166 -2.61 -1.78 -9.66
CA GLN A 166 -3.56 -2.72 -9.06
C GLN A 166 -4.65 -2.00 -8.27
N ALA A 167 -4.32 -0.93 -7.55
CA ALA A 167 -5.30 -0.09 -6.86
C ALA A 167 -6.36 0.46 -7.83
N LEU A 168 -5.91 1.05 -8.95
CA LEU A 168 -6.81 1.60 -9.96
C LEU A 168 -7.66 0.52 -10.64
N ARG A 169 -7.12 -0.70 -10.79
CA ARG A 169 -7.86 -1.85 -11.31
C ARG A 169 -8.96 -2.31 -10.35
N TYR A 170 -8.69 -2.35 -9.05
CA TYR A 170 -9.74 -2.65 -8.06
C TYR A 170 -10.80 -1.55 -8.04
N GLN A 171 -10.39 -0.29 -8.03
CA GLN A 171 -11.29 0.86 -7.98
C GLN A 171 -12.34 0.82 -9.11
N GLN A 172 -11.97 0.40 -10.32
CA GLN A 172 -12.90 0.27 -11.45
C GLN A 172 -14.10 -0.66 -11.20
N HIS A 173 -13.96 -1.60 -10.25
CA HIS A 173 -14.98 -2.61 -9.95
C HIS A 173 -15.50 -2.50 -8.52
N TRP A 174 -15.07 -1.47 -7.77
CA TRP A 174 -15.47 -1.22 -6.39
C TRP A 174 -16.60 -0.18 -6.34
N PRO A 175 -17.62 -0.33 -5.48
CA PRO A 175 -18.59 0.73 -5.27
C PRO A 175 -17.89 2.02 -4.83
N GLU A 176 -18.27 3.16 -5.41
CA GLU A 176 -17.65 4.47 -5.11
C GLU A 176 -17.73 4.80 -3.62
N ALA A 177 -18.87 4.51 -2.97
CA ALA A 177 -19.07 4.72 -1.54
C ALA A 177 -18.17 3.83 -0.65
N ASP A 178 -17.62 2.75 -1.20
CA ASP A 178 -16.74 1.82 -0.49
C ASP A 178 -15.25 2.04 -0.84
N TRP A 179 -14.90 3.12 -1.55
CA TRP A 179 -13.52 3.46 -1.92
C TRP A 179 -13.18 4.92 -1.60
N LEU A 180 -12.24 5.14 -0.69
CA LEU A 180 -11.69 6.46 -0.41
C LEU A 180 -10.22 6.51 -0.86
N SER A 181 -9.87 7.50 -1.69
CA SER A 181 -8.48 7.75 -2.12
C SER A 181 -7.93 9.00 -1.46
N LEU A 182 -6.76 8.90 -0.83
CA LEU A 182 -6.04 10.01 -0.20
C LEU A 182 -4.56 10.00 -0.62
N SER A 183 -4.03 11.18 -0.94
CA SER A 183 -2.58 11.32 -1.07
C SER A 183 -1.93 11.45 0.32
N PHE A 184 -0.72 10.92 0.49
CA PHE A 184 0.03 10.98 1.74
C PHE A 184 0.25 12.43 2.21
N SER A 185 0.42 13.37 1.28
CA SER A 185 0.57 14.79 1.62
C SER A 185 -0.71 15.41 2.18
N GLN A 186 -1.88 14.87 1.81
CA GLN A 186 -3.19 15.30 2.29
C GLN A 186 -3.63 14.55 3.54
N LEU A 187 -3.12 13.33 3.77
CA LEU A 187 -3.54 12.43 4.84
C LEU A 187 -3.64 13.12 6.21
N PHE A 188 -2.74 14.05 6.53
CA PHE A 188 -2.68 14.74 7.82
C PHE A 188 -3.53 16.01 7.92
N SER A 189 -4.23 16.39 6.85
CA SER A 189 -5.04 17.60 6.78
C SER A 189 -6.37 17.43 7.51
N ALA A 190 -6.92 18.52 8.04
CA ALA A 190 -8.27 18.54 8.63
C ALA A 190 -9.36 18.10 7.63
N LYS A 191 -9.17 18.39 6.34
CA LYS A 191 -10.06 17.93 5.28
C LYS A 191 -10.05 16.40 5.20
N SER A 192 -8.88 15.77 5.15
CA SER A 192 -8.76 14.31 5.08
C SER A 192 -9.20 13.62 6.35
N GLN A 193 -9.02 14.25 7.51
CA GLN A 193 -9.61 13.80 8.77
C GLN A 193 -11.13 13.67 8.67
N GLN A 194 -11.82 14.71 8.15
CA GLN A 194 -13.27 14.68 7.97
C GLN A 194 -13.67 13.61 6.94
N GLN A 195 -13.00 13.54 5.79
CA GLN A 195 -13.28 12.53 4.76
C GLN A 195 -13.15 11.10 5.32
N LEU A 196 -12.15 10.87 6.17
CA LEU A 196 -11.94 9.56 6.81
C LEU A 196 -13.01 9.27 7.87
N ALA A 197 -13.42 10.26 8.66
CA ALA A 197 -14.51 10.12 9.62
C ALA A 197 -15.83 9.78 8.93
N ASP A 198 -16.17 10.50 7.85
CA ASP A 198 -17.35 10.24 7.03
C ASP A 198 -17.29 8.84 6.41
N PHE A 199 -16.14 8.45 5.85
CA PHE A 199 -15.95 7.14 5.23
C PHE A 199 -16.08 5.96 6.21
N LEU A 200 -15.66 6.17 7.45
CA LEU A 200 -15.79 5.21 8.56
C LEU A 200 -17.16 5.26 9.23
N ASP A 201 -18.08 6.12 8.77
CA ASP A 201 -19.40 6.34 9.33
C ASP A 201 -19.37 6.74 10.82
N ILE A 202 -18.39 7.58 11.22
CA ILE A 202 -18.29 8.09 12.60
C ILE A 202 -18.62 9.59 12.69
N PRO A 203 -19.36 10.03 13.73
CA PRO A 203 -19.89 11.39 13.82
C PRO A 203 -18.82 12.46 14.09
N THR A 204 -17.76 12.14 14.84
CA THR A 204 -16.67 13.08 15.12
C THR A 204 -15.36 12.32 15.36
N ALA A 205 -14.30 12.71 14.64
CA ALA A 205 -12.94 12.28 14.95
C ALA A 205 -12.46 12.95 16.25
N SER A 206 -12.47 12.21 17.34
CA SER A 206 -12.20 12.70 18.70
C SER A 206 -10.72 13.01 18.98
N HIS A 207 -9.79 12.40 18.23
CA HIS A 207 -8.35 12.60 18.43
C HIS A 207 -7.58 12.55 17.11
N TRP A 208 -6.94 13.66 16.71
CA TRP A 208 -6.07 13.70 15.55
C TRP A 208 -4.70 14.23 15.98
N PRO A 209 -3.75 13.33 16.32
CA PRO A 209 -2.48 13.75 16.83
C PRO A 209 -1.76 14.55 15.75
N VAL A 210 -1.35 15.78 16.09
CA VAL A 210 -0.59 16.64 15.19
C VAL A 210 0.74 15.96 14.92
N GLN A 211 0.90 15.38 13.73
CA GLN A 211 2.19 14.92 13.26
C GLN A 211 2.89 16.07 12.56
N GLN A 212 4.01 16.54 13.12
CA GLN A 212 5.00 17.19 12.28
C GLN A 212 5.46 16.16 11.24
N LYS A 213 5.68 16.55 9.98
CA LYS A 213 6.23 15.69 8.93
C LYS A 213 7.64 15.23 9.33
N VAL A 214 7.76 14.26 10.23
CA VAL A 214 9.04 13.75 10.69
C VAL A 214 9.33 12.49 9.90
N ASP A 215 10.12 12.63 8.85
CA ASP A 215 10.87 11.51 8.30
C ASP A 215 11.98 11.16 9.29
N GLN A 216 11.67 10.28 10.26
CA GLN A 216 12.58 9.86 11.32
C GLN A 216 13.85 9.14 10.80
N PHE A 217 13.96 8.93 9.48
CA PHE A 217 15.07 8.22 8.83
C PHE A 217 15.98 9.16 8.01
N GLY A 218 15.91 10.47 8.24
CA GLY A 218 16.75 11.48 7.57
C GLY A 218 18.25 11.43 7.86
N LEU A 219 18.73 10.56 8.77
CA LEU A 219 20.08 10.66 9.34
C LEU A 219 21.09 9.58 8.92
N ALA A 220 20.69 8.57 8.15
CA ALA A 220 21.60 7.52 7.68
C ALA A 220 21.48 7.32 6.18
N MET A 221 22.04 8.23 5.38
CA MET A 221 22.04 8.10 3.93
C MET A 221 23.37 7.53 3.44
N GLN A 222 23.30 6.41 2.73
CA GLN A 222 24.12 6.21 1.54
C GLN A 222 23.34 6.91 0.41
N PRO A 223 23.84 8.00 -0.20
CA PRO A 223 23.15 8.65 -1.30
C PRO A 223 23.18 7.72 -2.52
N GLN A 224 22.13 6.92 -2.68
CA GLN A 224 21.89 6.23 -3.94
C GLN A 224 21.35 7.27 -4.94
N PRO A 225 22.00 7.46 -6.09
CA PRO A 225 21.48 8.39 -7.10
C PRO A 225 20.10 7.93 -7.58
N LEU A 226 19.16 8.88 -7.69
CA LEU A 226 17.85 8.63 -8.29
C LEU A 226 17.97 8.72 -9.81
N GLU A 227 18.40 7.63 -10.41
CA GLU A 227 18.50 7.49 -11.86
C GLU A 227 17.62 6.33 -12.34
N PHE A 228 16.92 6.55 -13.45
CA PHE A 228 15.96 5.59 -14.02
C PHE A 228 16.26 5.26 -15.50
N PRO A 229 17.50 4.90 -15.86
CA PRO A 229 17.95 4.81 -17.25
C PRO A 229 17.22 3.76 -18.11
N ARG A 230 16.66 2.71 -17.49
CA ARG A 230 15.85 1.68 -18.16
C ARG A 230 14.38 2.06 -18.14
N LEU A 231 13.86 2.50 -16.99
CA LEU A 231 12.42 2.78 -16.85
C LEU A 231 11.96 4.07 -17.52
N CYS A 232 12.83 5.07 -17.69
CA CYS A 232 12.47 6.34 -18.34
C CYS A 232 12.05 6.19 -19.81
N GLN A 233 12.35 5.04 -20.42
CA GLN A 233 11.96 4.71 -21.79
C GLN A 233 10.47 4.35 -21.92
N PHE A 234 9.76 4.21 -20.79
CA PHE A 234 8.37 3.79 -20.76
C PHE A 234 7.46 4.86 -20.14
N ASP A 235 6.56 5.42 -20.94
CA ASP A 235 5.61 6.45 -20.50
C ASP A 235 4.61 5.98 -19.44
N GLN A 236 4.40 4.67 -19.31
CA GLN A 236 3.31 4.12 -18.48
C GLN A 236 3.38 4.59 -17.03
N ILE A 237 4.58 4.63 -16.43
CA ILE A 237 4.78 5.06 -15.05
C ILE A 237 4.55 6.57 -14.90
N ALA A 238 4.98 7.38 -15.88
CA ALA A 238 4.70 8.82 -15.88
C ALA A 238 3.21 9.13 -16.02
N ARG A 239 2.50 8.43 -16.92
CA ARG A 239 1.04 8.57 -17.07
C ARG A 239 0.30 8.14 -15.80
N LEU A 240 0.79 7.10 -15.12
CA LEU A 240 0.26 6.67 -13.82
C LEU A 240 0.45 7.74 -12.73
N ALA A 241 1.64 8.34 -12.65
CA ALA A 241 1.93 9.43 -11.72
C ALA A 241 1.00 10.62 -11.96
N GLN A 242 0.85 11.06 -13.21
CA GLN A 242 -0.08 12.14 -13.58
C GLN A 242 -1.52 11.82 -13.23
N ARG A 243 -1.98 10.58 -13.46
CA ARG A 243 -3.33 10.14 -13.10
C ARG A 243 -3.59 10.21 -11.60
N LEU A 244 -2.57 10.03 -10.77
CA LEU A 244 -2.64 10.16 -9.30
C LEU A 244 -2.36 11.59 -8.80
N GLY A 245 -2.20 12.56 -9.71
CA GLY A 245 -1.98 13.97 -9.37
C GLY A 245 -0.53 14.34 -9.07
N TYR A 246 0.44 13.56 -9.55
CA TYR A 246 1.87 13.80 -9.36
C TYR A 246 2.58 14.23 -10.65
N ALA A 247 3.74 14.84 -10.50
CA ALA A 247 4.64 15.13 -11.61
C ALA A 247 5.20 13.84 -12.22
N SER A 248 5.71 13.95 -13.45
CA SER A 248 6.48 12.86 -14.07
C SER A 248 7.70 12.54 -13.20
N PRO A 249 8.04 11.26 -12.98
CA PRO A 249 9.28 10.88 -12.32
C PRO A 249 10.52 11.03 -13.23
N TRP A 250 10.31 11.31 -14.51
CA TRP A 250 11.38 11.48 -15.49
C TRP A 250 11.93 12.91 -15.43
N PRO A 251 13.25 13.10 -15.53
CA PRO A 251 13.82 14.43 -15.67
C PRO A 251 13.26 15.10 -16.94
N ASP A 252 12.98 16.39 -16.86
CA ASP A 252 12.63 17.17 -18.04
C ASP A 252 13.83 17.14 -19.00
N ASN A 253 13.66 16.51 -20.16
CA ASN A 253 14.63 16.58 -21.24
C ASN A 253 14.69 18.05 -21.69
N SER A 254 15.66 18.79 -21.15
CA SER A 254 15.99 20.16 -21.53
C SER A 254 17.08 20.15 -22.60
#